data_AF-A0A9X6Y793-F1
#
_entry.id   AF-A0A9X6Y793-F1
#
_cell.length_a   1.000
_cell.length_b   1.000
_cell.length_c   1.000
_cell.angle_alpha   90.00
_cell.angle_beta   90.00
_cell.angle_gamma   90.00
#
_symmetry.space_group_name_H-M   'P 1'
#
loop_
_entity.id
_entity.type
_entity.pdbx_description
1 polymer ?
#
loop_
_entity_poly.entity_id
_entity_poly.type
_entity_poly.pdbx_seq_one_letter_code
_entity_poly.pdbx_strand_id
1 'polypeptide(L)' 'MEKENENGTLVVNCGVYEFTRFESAVRTLEQEDGYEGEVWEMGVASGDLEELSEFSNANDLNAEIITTIL' A
#
# COMPACT_ATOMS: atom_id res chain seq x y z
N MET A 1 -13.22 -12.48 3.38
CA MET A 1 -13.37 -11.30 4.25
C MET A 1 -12.10 -10.51 4.07
N GLU A 2 -12.20 -9.26 3.61
CA GLU A 2 -11.08 -8.32 3.59
C GLU A 2 -10.56 -8.16 5.02
N LYS A 3 -9.24 -8.27 5.22
CA LYS A 3 -8.64 -8.02 6.53
C LYS A 3 -8.32 -6.54 6.64
N GLU A 4 -8.74 -5.93 7.74
CA GLU A 4 -8.22 -4.62 8.13
C GLU A 4 -6.78 -4.80 8.60
N ASN A 5 -5.93 -3.85 8.24
CA ASN A 5 -4.53 -3.88 8.66
C ASN A 5 -4.43 -3.64 10.16
N GLU A 6 -3.77 -4.54 10.87
CA GLU A 6 -3.53 -4.42 12.31
C GLU A 6 -2.38 -3.43 12.61
N ASN A 7 -1.55 -3.10 11.62
CA ASN A 7 -0.30 -2.34 11.81
C ASN A 7 -0.45 -0.82 11.58
N GLY A 8 -1.56 -0.35 10.99
CA GLY A 8 -1.81 1.08 10.80
C GLY A 8 -2.40 1.44 9.43
N THR A 9 -2.35 2.73 9.10
CA THR A 9 -2.82 3.27 7.81
C THR A 9 -1.64 3.50 6.87
N LEU A 10 -1.71 2.95 5.67
CA LEU A 10 -0.78 3.27 4.59
C LEU A 10 -1.15 4.62 3.99
N VAL A 11 -0.22 5.57 4.02
CA VAL A 11 -0.35 6.89 3.42
C VAL A 11 0.61 6.98 2.24
N VAL A 12 0.10 7.30 1.06
CA VAL A 12 0.89 7.35 -0.18
C VAL A 12 0.84 8.75 -0.80
N ASN A 13 1.96 9.14 -1.38
CA ASN A 13 2.21 10.39 -2.07
C ASN A 13 1.80 11.60 -1.24
N CYS A 14 2.34 11.70 -0.01
CA CYS A 14 2.06 12.79 0.92
C CYS A 14 0.57 12.95 1.30
N GLY A 15 -0.18 11.86 1.38
CA GLY A 15 -1.60 11.88 1.77
C GLY A 15 -2.59 12.03 0.62
N VAL A 16 -2.13 11.88 -0.63
CA VAL A 16 -3.05 11.75 -1.78
C VAL A 16 -3.91 10.50 -1.65
N TYR A 17 -3.32 9.42 -1.12
CA TYR A 17 -4.03 8.20 -0.82
C TYR A 17 -3.81 7.75 0.62
N GLU A 18 -4.87 7.23 1.24
CA GLU A 18 -4.85 6.66 2.59
C GLU A 18 -5.62 5.33 2.60
N PHE A 19 -4.97 4.27 3.08
CA PHE A 19 -5.52 2.92 3.07
C PHE A 19 -5.38 2.22 4.41
N THR A 20 -6.49 1.71 4.91
CA THR A 20 -6.53 0.78 6.06
C THR A 20 -6.70 -0.68 5.62
N ARG A 21 -6.89 -0.91 4.32
CA ARG A 21 -7.16 -2.21 3.71
C ARG A 21 -6.23 -2.44 2.53
N PHE A 22 -5.61 -3.61 2.52
CA PHE A 22 -4.66 -4.03 1.49
C PHE A 22 -5.25 -4.02 0.08
N GLU A 23 -6.38 -4.69 -0.12
CA GLU A 23 -7.05 -4.81 -1.43
C GLU A 23 -7.40 -3.44 -2.03
N SER A 24 -7.79 -2.47 -1.19
CA SER A 24 -8.08 -1.10 -1.64
C SER A 24 -6.82 -0.37 -2.12
N ALA A 25 -5.69 -0.59 -1.43
CA ALA A 25 -4.40 -0.02 -1.81
C ALA A 25 -3.94 -0.60 -3.16
N VAL A 26 -3.93 -1.93 -3.29
CA VAL A 26 -3.56 -2.62 -4.54
C VAL A 26 -4.38 -2.11 -5.71
N ARG A 27 -5.71 -2.12 -5.58
CA ARG A 27 -6.60 -1.69 -6.66
C ARG A 27 -6.36 -0.25 -7.09
N THR A 28 -6.08 0.65 -6.14
CA THR A 28 -5.84 2.06 -6.46
C THR A 28 -4.50 2.25 -7.16
N LEU A 29 -3.45 1.60 -6.66
CA LEU A 29 -2.10 1.63 -7.23
C LEU A 29 -2.07 1.02 -8.66
N GLU A 30 -2.88 -0.01 -8.93
CA GLU A 30 -3.05 -0.56 -10.27
C GLU A 30 -3.80 0.38 -11.22
N GLN A 31 -4.87 1.02 -10.73
CA GLN A 31 -5.77 1.82 -11.59
C GLN A 31 -5.25 3.23 -11.86
N GLU A 32 -4.67 3.87 -10.86
CA GLU A 32 -4.29 5.28 -10.91
C GLU A 32 -2.79 5.44 -11.21
N ASP A 33 -1.93 4.59 -10.64
CA ASP A 33 -0.47 4.64 -10.83
C ASP A 33 0.04 3.62 -11.87
N GLY A 34 -0.81 2.69 -12.33
CA GLY A 34 -0.52 1.77 -13.42
C GLY A 34 0.46 0.65 -13.07
N TYR A 35 0.59 0.30 -11.78
CA TYR A 35 1.47 -0.79 -11.37
C TYR A 35 0.98 -2.14 -11.89
N GLU A 36 1.89 -2.89 -12.51
CA GLU A 36 1.64 -4.21 -13.08
C GLU A 36 2.95 -5.02 -13.19
N GLY A 37 2.82 -6.31 -13.54
CA GLY A 37 3.94 -7.20 -13.83
C GLY A 37 4.49 -7.96 -12.63
N GLU A 38 5.48 -8.83 -12.89
CA GLU A 38 5.93 -9.86 -11.93
C GLU A 38 6.41 -9.28 -10.59
N VAL A 39 7.15 -8.16 -10.62
CA VAL A 39 7.66 -7.52 -9.39
C VAL A 39 6.51 -6.97 -8.54
N TRP A 40 5.50 -6.38 -9.18
CA TRP A 40 4.29 -5.91 -8.50
C TRP A 40 3.51 -7.09 -7.92
N GLU A 41 3.27 -8.14 -8.71
CA GLU A 41 2.53 -9.33 -8.27
C GLU A 41 3.19 -10.04 -7.08
N MET A 42 4.53 -10.02 -7.00
CA MET A 42 5.26 -10.51 -5.83
C MET A 42 4.99 -9.68 -4.57
N GLY A 43 4.95 -8.35 -4.69
CA GLY A 43 4.58 -7.45 -3.60
C GLY A 43 3.12 -7.65 -3.18
N VAL A 44 2.20 -7.79 -4.15
CA VAL A 44 0.78 -8.05 -3.90
C VAL A 44 0.56 -9.38 -3.17
N ALA A 45 1.33 -10.41 -3.51
CA ALA A 45 1.21 -11.73 -2.89
C ALA A 45 1.54 -11.74 -1.38
N SER A 46 2.24 -10.72 -0.86
CA SER A 46 2.50 -10.59 0.57
C SER A 46 1.21 -10.39 1.39
N GLY A 47 0.22 -9.70 0.81
CA GLY A 47 -0.99 -9.29 1.54
C GLY A 47 -0.74 -8.25 2.63
N ASP A 48 0.43 -7.58 2.62
CA ASP A 48 0.87 -6.67 3.69
C ASP A 48 1.01 -5.21 3.22
N LEU A 49 0.40 -4.28 3.95
CA LEU A 49 0.53 -2.84 3.67
C LEU A 49 1.95 -2.33 3.91
N GLU A 50 2.73 -2.94 4.81
CA GLU A 50 4.15 -2.60 4.99
C GLU A 50 4.96 -2.88 3.73
N GLU A 51 4.75 -4.05 3.11
CA GLU A 51 5.41 -4.40 1.85
C GLU A 51 5.01 -3.43 0.72
N LEU A 52 3.74 -3.03 0.65
CA LEU A 52 3.31 -2.01 -0.32
C LEU A 52 3.94 -0.64 -0.05
N SER A 53 4.16 -0.28 1.22
CA SER A 53 4.86 0.94 1.58
C SER A 53 6.31 0.90 1.11
N GLU A 54 7.00 -0.22 1.33
CA GLU A 54 8.38 -0.40 0.88
C GLU A 54 8.50 -0.39 -0.64
N PHE A 55 7.61 -1.12 -1.33
CA PHE A 55 7.53 -1.13 -2.79
C PHE A 55 7.29 0.28 -3.34
N SER A 56 6.34 1.03 -2.77
CA SER A 56 6.01 2.38 -3.21
C SER A 56 7.22 3.32 -3.07
N ASN A 57 7.92 3.28 -1.94
CA ASN A 57 9.14 4.07 -1.73
C ASN A 57 10.27 3.69 -2.69
N ALA A 58 10.40 2.40 -3.03
CA ALA A 58 11.38 1.94 -4.00
C ALA A 58 11.08 2.43 -5.43
N ASN A 59 9.84 2.86 -5.70
CA ASN A 59 9.38 3.41 -6.98
C ASN A 59 9.10 4.92 -6.91
N ASP A 60 9.79 5.63 -6.01
CA ASP A 60 9.70 7.10 -5.84
C ASP A 60 8.29 7.64 -5.45
N LEU A 61 7.38 6.77 -5.02
CA LEU A 61 6.14 7.18 -4.34
C LEU A 61 6.41 7.29 -2.84
N ASN A 62 6.35 8.51 -2.31
CA ASN A 62 6.47 8.73 -0.87
C ASN A 62 5.39 7.95 -0.12
N ALA A 63 5.77 6.91 0.62
CA ALA A 63 4.82 6.06 1.33
C ALA A 63 5.23 5.83 2.79
N GLU A 64 4.26 5.88 3.70
CA GLU A 64 4.50 5.64 5.12
C GLU A 64 3.35 4.89 5.79
N ILE A 65 3.67 4.08 6.80
CA ILE A 65 2.70 3.47 7.71
C ILE A 65 2.55 4.37 8.94
N ILE A 66 1.36 4.93 9.12
CA ILE A 66 1.00 5.71 10.30
C ILE A 66 0.22 4.82 11.27
N THR A 67 0.85 4.48 12.37
CA THR A 67 0.18 3.82 13.51
C THR A 67 -0.39 4.89 14.44
N THR A 68 -1.72 4.93 14.59
CA THR A 68 -2.33 5.81 15.60
C THR A 68 -2.13 5.19 16.98
N ILE A 69 -1.26 5.79 17.79
CA ILE A 69 -1.16 5.48 19.22
C ILE A 69 -2.26 6.31 19.91
N LEU A 70 -3.30 5.65 20.42
CA LEU A 70 -4.37 6.26 21.23
C LEU A 70 -3.88 6.61 22.64
#